data_AF-A0A7Z7NMX4-F1
#
_entry.id   AF-A0A7Z7NMX4-F1
#
_cell.length_a   1.000
_cell.length_b   1.000
_cell.length_c   1.000
_cell.angle_alpha   90.00
_cell.angle_beta   90.00
_cell.angle_gamma   90.00
#
_symmetry.space_group_name_H-M   'P 1'
#
loop_
_entity.id
_entity.type
_entity.pdbx_description
1 polymer ?
#
loop_
_entity_poly.entity_id
_entity_poly.type
_entity_poly.pdbx_seq_one_letter_code
_entity_poly.pdbx_strand_id
1 'polypeptide(L)'
;MFKLGAGGLAAQIAALVLLARAGNSTALLLAFLGTQAVAAALTALVLWRLLPRRLRVPFAWSYGFLALFCFFVPLGGALVCLGSYLLSKLFPRRIDTSGIATVGLPEFVTHLMSRVTHGGGARLRAQLGNARAPLPERMTALVAMQSMPARTVSPVLRELLADSADDIRLLAYGMLDGAEKQLTQQILAELPRLETAYSPSERAEISKRLADLYWELIYQNLVQGDVYRYTASQVERYASAALSHDDSNASLWYMRGRLALARNAPREARAWLQRAEALGFARERVLPHLAEAAYLERDYATVRQLMASFDSPSPLPLVRPLLRYWQS
;
A
#
# COMPACT_ATOMS: atom_id res chain seq x y z
N MET A 1 30.23 9.53 44.35
CA MET A 1 29.34 8.35 44.35
C MET A 1 29.83 7.25 45.29
N PHE A 2 31.13 6.92 45.27
CA PHE A 2 31.73 5.93 46.18
C PHE A 2 31.43 6.17 47.67
N LYS A 3 31.45 7.42 48.16
CA LYS A 3 31.16 7.74 49.57
C LYS A 3 29.72 7.38 50.02
N LEU A 4 28.73 7.56 49.14
CA LEU A 4 27.32 7.22 49.43
C LEU A 4 27.07 5.71 49.34
N GLY A 5 27.71 5.03 48.38
CA GLY A 5 27.64 3.57 48.28
C GLY A 5 28.33 2.86 49.44
N ALA A 6 29.51 3.32 49.85
CA ALA A 6 30.22 2.80 51.02
C ALA A 6 29.44 3.08 52.31
N GLY A 7 28.83 4.27 52.44
CA GLY A 7 27.95 4.59 53.57
C GLY A 7 26.70 3.70 53.63
N GLY A 8 26.07 3.41 52.49
CA GLY A 8 24.93 2.49 52.41
C GLY A 8 25.30 1.05 52.80
N LEU A 9 26.44 0.55 52.33
CA LEU A 9 26.94 -0.79 52.71
C LEU A 9 27.32 -0.87 54.18
N ALA A 10 28.01 0.13 54.72
CA ALA A 10 28.35 0.19 56.14
C ALA A 10 27.09 0.23 57.03
N ALA A 11 26.06 0.98 56.61
CA ALA A 11 24.77 1.02 57.30
C ALA A 11 24.02 -0.32 57.24
N GLN A 12 24.08 -1.06 56.13
CA GLN A 12 23.49 -2.41 56.02
C GLN A 12 24.21 -3.42 56.93
N ILE A 13 25.54 -3.37 57.00
CA ILE A 13 26.33 -4.22 57.90
C ILE A 13 26.00 -3.89 59.37
N ALA A 14 25.89 -2.61 59.71
CA ALA A 14 25.48 -2.17 61.05
C ALA A 14 24.06 -2.65 61.41
N ALA A 15 23.12 -2.58 60.47
CA ALA A 15 21.76 -3.10 60.66
C ALA A 15 21.78 -4.62 60.89
N LEU A 16 22.54 -5.39 60.10
CA LEU A 16 22.65 -6.84 60.30
C LEU A 16 23.29 -7.23 61.63
N VAL A 17 24.28 -6.45 62.11
CA VAL A 17 24.86 -6.65 63.45
C VAL A 17 23.84 -6.34 64.55
N LEU A 18 23.00 -5.31 64.37
CA LEU A 18 21.90 -5.02 65.29
C LEU A 18 20.86 -6.14 65.32
N LEU A 19 20.52 -6.72 64.17
CA LEU A 19 19.63 -7.87 64.06
C LEU A 19 20.19 -9.11 64.78
N ALA A 20 21.47 -9.41 64.57
CA ALA A 20 22.15 -10.53 65.23
C ALA A 20 22.20 -10.39 66.76
N ARG A 21 22.15 -9.15 67.28
CA ARG A 21 22.12 -8.83 68.72
C ARG A 21 20.70 -8.59 69.26
N ALA A 22 19.68 -8.55 68.41
CA ALA A 22 18.35 -8.08 68.78
C ALA A 22 17.61 -9.02 69.74
N GLY A 23 17.88 -10.33 69.70
CA GLY A 23 17.17 -11.32 70.53
C GLY A 23 15.64 -11.12 70.45
N ASN A 24 14.97 -11.06 71.60
CA ASN A 24 13.53 -10.75 71.72
C ASN A 24 13.22 -9.27 72.05
N SER A 25 14.21 -8.37 71.98
CA SER A 25 14.00 -6.96 72.31
C SER A 25 13.30 -6.21 71.18
N THR A 26 12.06 -5.79 71.43
CA THR A 26 11.25 -5.01 70.48
C THR A 26 11.91 -3.68 70.10
N ALA A 27 12.62 -3.04 71.03
CA ALA A 27 13.33 -1.79 70.79
C ALA A 27 14.50 -1.96 69.80
N LEU A 28 15.25 -3.07 69.89
CA LEU A 28 16.35 -3.36 68.97
C LEU A 28 15.85 -3.75 67.58
N LEU A 29 14.69 -4.42 67.49
CA LEU A 29 14.02 -4.73 66.23
C LEU A 29 13.52 -3.47 65.52
N LEU A 30 12.95 -2.50 66.24
CA LEU A 30 12.55 -1.21 65.67
C LEU A 30 13.77 -0.39 65.22
N ALA A 31 14.85 -0.39 65.99
CA ALA A 31 16.11 0.26 65.61
C ALA A 31 16.73 -0.40 64.35
N PHE A 32 16.64 -1.73 64.22
CA PHE A 32 17.03 -2.45 63.01
C PHE A 32 16.20 -2.02 61.79
N LEU A 33 14.87 -2.00 61.89
CA LEU A 33 14.00 -1.62 60.77
C LEU A 33 14.27 -0.17 60.32
N GLY A 34 14.46 0.75 61.27
CA GLY A 34 14.80 2.14 60.97
C GLY A 34 16.15 2.28 60.26
N THR A 35 17.19 1.63 60.78
CA THR A 35 18.54 1.67 60.18
C THR A 35 18.57 0.99 58.81
N GLN A 36 17.84 -0.11 58.63
CA GLN A 36 17.71 -0.82 57.36
C GLN A 36 16.93 -0.01 56.31
N ALA A 37 15.90 0.73 56.70
CA ALA A 37 15.17 1.62 55.80
C ALA A 37 16.07 2.74 55.26
N VAL A 38 16.85 3.37 56.14
CA VAL A 38 17.82 4.41 55.76
C VAL A 38 18.90 3.84 54.84
N ALA A 39 19.42 2.66 55.18
CA ALA A 39 20.45 1.99 54.38
C ALA A 39 19.92 1.65 52.97
N ALA A 40 18.71 1.10 52.87
CA ALA A 40 18.06 0.74 51.61
C ALA A 40 17.80 1.96 50.71
N ALA A 41 17.35 3.08 51.29
CA ALA A 41 17.13 4.32 50.55
C ALA A 41 18.44 4.89 49.96
N LEU A 42 19.53 4.87 50.75
CA LEU A 42 20.84 5.32 50.28
C LEU A 42 21.40 4.43 49.17
N THR A 43 21.27 3.11 49.30
CA THR A 43 21.71 2.18 48.24
C THR A 43 20.88 2.32 46.96
N ALA A 44 19.57 2.50 47.09
CA ALA A 44 18.67 2.70 45.95
C ALA A 44 18.99 4.00 45.20
N LEU A 45 19.34 5.08 45.92
CA LEU A 45 19.74 6.33 45.28
C LEU A 45 20.99 6.17 44.40
N VAL A 46 21.96 5.39 44.85
CA VAL A 46 23.18 5.09 44.08
C VAL A 46 22.85 4.25 42.86
N LEU A 47 22.07 3.19 43.02
CA LEU A 47 21.68 2.31 41.91
C LEU A 47 20.79 3.02 40.87
N TRP A 48 19.85 3.86 41.30
CA TRP A 48 19.01 4.67 40.41
C TRP A 48 19.84 5.66 39.56
N ARG A 49 20.92 6.21 40.13
CA ARG A 49 21.87 7.07 39.39
C ARG A 49 22.73 6.29 38.40
N LEU A 50 22.96 5.00 38.61
CA LEU A 50 23.68 4.11 37.69
C LEU A 50 22.80 3.61 36.53
N LEU A 51 21.47 3.60 36.70
CA LEU A 51 20.53 3.19 35.65
C LEU A 51 20.61 4.09 34.38
N PRO A 52 20.46 3.53 33.16
CA PRO A 52 20.38 4.30 31.92
C PRO A 52 19.13 5.19 31.90
N ARG A 53 19.21 6.35 31.22
CA ARG A 53 18.16 7.41 31.23
C ARG A 53 16.75 6.90 30.90
N ARG A 54 16.65 5.86 30.06
CA ARG A 54 15.37 5.23 29.66
C ARG A 54 14.61 4.58 30.83
N LEU A 55 15.32 4.04 31.83
CA LEU A 55 14.72 3.34 32.97
C LEU A 55 14.49 4.25 34.20
N ARG A 56 14.88 5.53 34.11
CA ARG A 56 14.73 6.50 35.21
C ARG A 56 13.32 7.10 35.31
N VAL A 57 12.46 6.81 34.35
CA VAL A 57 11.12 7.38 34.22
C VAL A 57 10.09 6.25 34.27
N PRO A 58 9.04 6.35 35.08
CA PRO A 58 8.74 7.40 36.07
C PRO A 58 9.56 7.28 37.37
N PHE A 59 10.03 8.41 37.91
CA PHE A 59 10.94 8.45 39.08
C PHE A 59 10.42 7.69 40.29
N ALA A 60 9.16 7.94 40.67
CA ALA A 60 8.56 7.37 41.88
C ALA A 60 8.54 5.84 41.85
N TRP A 61 8.19 5.24 40.71
CA TRP A 61 8.12 3.79 40.56
C TRP A 61 9.51 3.15 40.48
N SER A 62 10.42 3.71 39.68
CA SER A 62 11.77 3.15 39.54
C SER A 62 12.58 3.25 40.84
N TYR A 63 12.50 4.39 41.54
CA TYR A 63 13.17 4.57 42.82
C TYR A 63 12.51 3.76 43.93
N GLY A 64 11.17 3.77 44.00
CA GLY A 64 10.39 3.03 44.99
C GLY A 64 10.64 1.53 44.92
N PHE A 65 10.64 0.94 43.71
CA PHE A 65 10.95 -0.47 43.50
C PHE A 65 12.34 -0.82 44.03
N LEU A 66 13.34 -0.01 43.71
CA LEU A 66 14.73 -0.27 44.07
C LEU A 66 14.99 -0.13 45.58
N ALA A 67 14.34 0.85 46.22
CA ALA A 67 14.37 1.02 47.68
C ALA A 67 13.70 -0.14 48.39
N LEU A 68 12.51 -0.56 47.91
CA LEU A 68 11.78 -1.68 48.49
C LEU A 68 12.54 -3.00 48.34
N PHE A 69 13.13 -3.24 47.16
CA PHE A 69 13.92 -4.42 46.88
C PHE A 69 15.18 -4.49 47.76
N CYS A 70 15.89 -3.37 47.94
CA CYS A 70 17.05 -3.31 48.83
C CYS A 70 16.68 -3.41 50.33
N PHE A 71 15.45 -3.08 50.69
CA PHE A 71 14.95 -3.20 52.06
C PHE A 71 14.70 -4.67 52.44
N PHE A 72 13.98 -5.42 51.60
CA PHE A 72 13.61 -6.81 51.85
C PHE A 72 14.75 -7.81 51.67
N VAL A 73 15.73 -7.50 50.81
CA VAL A 73 16.90 -8.36 50.58
C VAL A 73 18.17 -7.58 50.92
N PRO A 74 18.56 -7.52 52.21
CA PRO A 74 19.80 -6.85 52.63
C PRO A 74 20.99 -7.46 51.92
N LEU A 75 21.94 -6.63 51.45
CA LEU A 75 23.14 -6.99 50.66
C LEU A 75 22.85 -7.61 49.27
N GLY A 76 21.97 -8.63 49.20
CA GLY A 76 21.64 -9.35 47.97
C GLY A 76 20.95 -8.47 46.93
N GLY A 77 20.07 -7.56 47.36
CA GLY A 77 19.36 -6.66 46.44
C GLY A 77 20.32 -5.75 45.66
N ALA A 78 21.34 -5.22 46.34
CA ALA A 78 22.37 -4.40 45.70
C ALA A 78 23.24 -5.21 44.73
N LEU A 79 23.67 -6.42 45.13
CA LEU A 79 24.50 -7.30 44.30
C LEU A 79 23.78 -7.74 43.02
N VAL A 80 22.50 -8.10 43.10
CA VAL A 80 21.69 -8.51 41.94
C VAL A 80 21.52 -7.35 40.96
N CYS A 81 21.26 -6.13 41.44
CA CYS A 81 21.13 -4.96 40.59
C CYS A 81 22.45 -4.53 39.94
N LEU A 82 23.58 -4.62 40.67
CA LEU A 82 24.90 -4.37 40.11
C LEU A 82 25.31 -5.43 39.08
N GLY A 83 25.01 -6.70 39.37
CA GLY A 83 25.27 -7.83 38.47
C GLY A 83 24.48 -7.73 37.17
N SER A 84 23.19 -7.41 37.23
CA SER A 84 22.35 -7.25 36.03
C SER A 84 22.79 -6.07 35.15
N TYR A 85 23.24 -4.97 35.77
CA TYR A 85 23.86 -3.85 35.07
C TYR A 85 25.17 -4.23 34.37
N LEU A 86 26.07 -4.96 35.06
CA LEU A 86 27.31 -5.45 34.47
C LEU A 86 27.04 -6.42 33.31
N LEU A 87 26.10 -7.35 33.49
CA LEU A 87 25.75 -8.35 32.49
C LEU A 87 25.17 -7.70 31.23
N SER A 88 24.33 -6.67 31.38
CA SER A 88 23.80 -5.88 30.26
C SER A 88 24.89 -5.13 29.49
N LYS A 89 25.99 -4.76 30.16
CA LYS A 89 27.13 -4.09 29.53
C LYS A 89 28.08 -5.08 28.84
N LEU A 90 28.26 -6.26 29.41
CA LEU A 90 29.12 -7.33 28.87
C LEU A 90 28.47 -8.06 27.70
N PHE A 91 27.14 -8.18 27.66
CA PHE A 91 26.38 -8.80 26.58
C PHE A 91 25.44 -7.79 25.90
N PRO A 92 25.97 -6.84 25.11
CA PRO A 92 25.13 -5.91 24.37
C PRO A 92 24.29 -6.67 23.34
N ARG A 93 22.97 -6.65 23.51
CA ARG A 93 22.01 -7.24 22.58
C ARG A 93 22.15 -6.55 21.22
N ARG A 94 22.68 -7.25 20.21
CA ARG A 94 22.62 -6.80 18.81
C ARG A 94 21.16 -6.87 18.38
N ILE A 95 20.50 -5.72 18.35
CA ILE A 95 19.21 -5.57 17.69
C ILE A 95 19.56 -5.46 16.20
N ASP A 96 19.20 -6.48 15.43
CA ASP A 96 19.38 -6.45 13.99
C ASP A 96 18.39 -5.43 13.40
N THR A 97 18.93 -4.29 12.96
CA THR A 97 18.16 -3.22 12.29
C THR A 97 18.33 -3.29 10.77
N SER A 98 18.77 -4.43 10.21
CA SER A 98 18.77 -4.61 8.76
C SER A 98 17.34 -4.50 8.22
N GLY A 99 17.04 -3.40 7.52
CA GLY A 99 15.72 -3.13 6.95
C GLY A 99 15.09 -1.81 7.38
N ILE A 100 15.65 -1.10 8.38
CA ILE A 100 15.17 0.22 8.78
C ILE A 100 16.13 1.27 8.23
N ALA A 101 15.79 1.82 7.06
CA ALA A 101 16.41 3.01 6.51
C ALA A 101 15.56 4.24 6.86
N THR A 102 16.19 5.31 7.34
CA THR A 102 15.56 6.64 7.35
C THR A 102 15.45 7.12 5.92
N VAL A 103 14.29 6.88 5.32
CA VAL A 103 13.89 7.49 4.05
C VAL A 103 13.48 8.93 4.35
N GLY A 104 13.94 9.88 3.55
CA GLY A 104 13.47 11.27 3.65
C GLY A 104 11.95 11.32 3.54
N LEU A 105 11.32 12.27 4.24
CA LEU A 105 9.87 12.47 4.11
C LEU A 105 9.56 12.64 2.61
N PRO A 106 8.73 11.77 2.00
CA PRO A 106 8.39 11.95 0.59
C PRO A 106 7.73 13.32 0.44
N GLU A 107 8.23 14.13 -0.50
CA GLU A 107 7.53 15.35 -0.89
C GLU A 107 6.19 14.94 -1.49
N PHE A 108 5.11 15.30 -0.79
CA PHE A 108 3.75 15.05 -1.24
C PHE A 108 3.48 15.90 -2.48
N VAL A 109 3.58 15.27 -3.65
CA VAL A 109 3.27 15.90 -4.93
C VAL A 109 1.75 15.99 -5.09
N THR A 110 1.17 17.10 -4.60
CA THR A 110 -0.28 17.32 -4.60
C THR A 110 -0.92 17.38 -5.99
N HIS A 111 -0.15 17.67 -7.05
CA HIS A 111 -0.68 17.71 -8.42
C HIS A 111 -0.88 16.32 -9.05
N LEU A 112 -0.30 15.26 -8.47
CA LEU A 112 -0.56 13.86 -8.85
C LEU A 112 -1.75 13.28 -8.08
N MET A 113 -2.20 13.95 -7.01
CA MET A 113 -3.49 13.66 -6.41
C MET A 113 -4.58 14.28 -7.28
N SER A 114 -5.10 13.48 -8.21
CA SER A 114 -6.54 13.54 -8.47
C SER A 114 -7.20 13.44 -7.09
N ARG A 115 -7.77 14.54 -6.58
CA ARG A 115 -8.76 14.44 -5.51
C ARG A 115 -9.86 13.59 -6.11
N VAL A 116 -9.80 12.29 -5.86
CA VAL A 116 -10.91 11.39 -6.12
C VAL A 116 -11.96 11.84 -5.12
N THR A 117 -12.75 12.85 -5.49
CA THR A 117 -14.00 13.15 -4.83
C THR A 117 -14.87 11.95 -5.10
N HIS A 118 -14.78 10.95 -4.21
CA HIS A 118 -15.60 9.76 -4.26
C HIS A 118 -17.05 10.24 -4.25
N GLY A 119 -17.79 9.96 -5.33
CA GLY A 119 -19.17 10.39 -5.52
C GLY A 119 -19.39 11.62 -6.42
N GLY A 120 -18.36 12.40 -6.77
CA GLY A 120 -18.51 13.53 -7.70
C GLY A 120 -18.98 13.07 -9.08
N GLY A 121 -18.27 12.09 -9.66
CA GLY A 121 -18.65 11.48 -10.94
C GLY A 121 -20.00 10.75 -10.90
N ALA A 122 -20.32 10.08 -9.79
CA ALA A 122 -21.60 9.38 -9.64
C ALA A 122 -22.77 10.37 -9.56
N ARG A 123 -22.60 11.50 -8.86
CA ARG A 123 -23.59 12.58 -8.81
C ARG A 123 -23.77 13.24 -10.17
N LEU A 124 -22.68 13.56 -10.87
CA LEU A 124 -22.74 14.11 -12.22
C LEU A 124 -23.46 13.15 -13.18
N ARG A 125 -23.15 11.84 -13.11
CA ARG A 125 -23.84 10.82 -13.91
C ARG A 125 -25.33 10.75 -13.58
N ALA A 126 -25.69 10.75 -12.30
CA ALA A 126 -27.09 10.75 -11.87
C ALA A 126 -27.85 12.01 -12.32
N GLN A 127 -27.19 13.17 -12.28
CA GLN A 127 -27.75 14.44 -12.74
C GLN A 127 -27.99 14.44 -14.26
N LEU A 128 -27.04 13.91 -15.05
CA LEU A 128 -27.19 13.78 -16.49
C LEU A 128 -28.27 12.78 -16.89
N GLY A 129 -28.37 11.66 -16.17
CA GLY A 129 -29.41 10.64 -16.37
C GLY A 129 -30.81 11.09 -15.96
N ASN A 130 -30.94 12.15 -15.16
CA ASN A 130 -32.23 12.72 -14.81
C ASN A 130 -32.74 13.65 -15.93
N ALA A 131 -33.47 13.08 -16.89
CA ALA A 131 -34.08 13.83 -17.99
C ALA A 131 -35.07 14.93 -17.54
N ARG A 132 -35.56 14.87 -16.29
CA ARG A 132 -36.45 15.90 -15.72
C ARG A 132 -35.72 17.09 -15.12
N ALA A 133 -34.39 17.03 -14.98
CA ALA A 133 -33.61 18.14 -14.45
C ALA A 133 -33.54 19.32 -15.45
N PRO A 134 -33.42 20.57 -14.98
CA PRO A 134 -33.29 21.73 -15.86
C PRO A 134 -32.10 21.60 -16.81
N LEU A 135 -32.28 21.98 -18.08
CA LEU A 135 -31.25 21.89 -19.11
C LEU A 135 -29.92 22.57 -18.70
N PRO A 136 -29.88 23.80 -18.12
CA PRO A 136 -28.64 24.46 -17.74
C PRO A 136 -27.82 23.68 -16.68
N GLU A 137 -28.50 23.01 -15.75
CA GLU A 137 -27.84 22.18 -14.74
C GLU A 137 -27.23 20.93 -15.35
N ARG A 138 -27.95 20.28 -16.26
CA ARG A 138 -27.46 19.11 -17.01
C ARG A 138 -26.26 19.49 -17.89
N MET A 139 -26.31 20.64 -18.56
CA MET A 139 -25.19 21.17 -19.36
C MET A 139 -23.97 21.45 -18.49
N THR A 140 -24.17 22.05 -17.32
CA THR A 140 -23.08 22.30 -16.36
C THR A 140 -22.43 20.99 -15.90
N ALA A 141 -23.24 19.95 -15.65
CA ALA A 141 -22.75 18.63 -15.30
C ALA A 141 -21.95 17.99 -16.45
N LEU A 142 -22.40 18.16 -17.70
CA LEU A 142 -21.73 17.65 -18.90
C LEU A 142 -20.37 18.31 -19.11
N VAL A 143 -20.28 19.64 -18.94
CA VAL A 143 -19.02 20.38 -19.00
C VAL A 143 -18.08 19.96 -17.86
N ALA A 144 -18.59 19.79 -16.65
CA ALA A 144 -17.77 19.32 -15.53
C ALA A 144 -17.14 17.94 -15.78
N MET A 145 -17.81 17.06 -16.53
CA MET A 145 -17.26 15.76 -16.92
C MET A 145 -16.06 15.84 -17.87
N GLN A 146 -15.83 16.95 -18.60
CA GLN A 146 -14.67 17.08 -19.49
C GLN A 146 -13.33 16.90 -18.77
N SER A 147 -13.27 17.28 -17.50
CA SER A 147 -12.07 17.14 -16.66
C SER A 147 -11.79 15.72 -16.18
N MET A 148 -12.75 14.80 -16.33
CA MET A 148 -12.64 13.44 -15.85
C MET A 148 -11.94 12.54 -16.88
N PRO A 149 -11.31 11.42 -16.46
CA PRO A 149 -10.67 10.49 -17.39
C PRO A 149 -11.65 9.95 -18.44
N ALA A 150 -11.27 10.01 -19.72
CA ALA A 150 -12.11 9.60 -20.85
C ALA A 150 -12.72 8.20 -20.67
N ARG A 151 -11.95 7.21 -20.17
CA ARG A 151 -12.46 5.86 -19.88
C ARG A 151 -13.71 5.80 -18.99
N THR A 152 -13.88 6.79 -18.10
CA THR A 152 -15.03 6.89 -17.19
C THR A 152 -16.18 7.65 -17.83
N VAL A 153 -15.86 8.62 -18.68
CA VAL A 153 -16.80 9.58 -19.27
C VAL A 153 -17.40 9.06 -20.57
N SER A 154 -16.61 8.42 -21.44
CA SER A 154 -17.05 7.94 -22.75
C SER A 154 -18.31 7.06 -22.70
N PRO A 155 -18.45 6.09 -21.76
CA PRO A 155 -19.69 5.31 -21.66
C PRO A 155 -20.91 6.18 -21.36
N VAL A 156 -20.76 7.20 -20.50
CA VAL A 156 -21.84 8.15 -20.17
C VAL A 156 -22.17 9.04 -21.36
N LEU A 157 -21.16 9.58 -22.06
CA LEU A 157 -21.40 10.40 -23.27
C LEU A 157 -22.15 9.63 -24.35
N ARG A 158 -21.86 8.33 -24.49
CA ARG A 158 -22.57 7.46 -25.44
C ARG A 158 -24.03 7.27 -25.08
N GLU A 159 -24.33 7.07 -23.79
CA GLU A 159 -25.72 7.03 -23.31
C GLU A 159 -26.46 8.34 -23.65
N LEU A 160 -25.78 9.48 -23.55
CA LEU A 160 -26.33 10.80 -23.87
C LEU A 160 -26.52 11.08 -25.36
N LEU A 161 -25.99 10.26 -26.28
CA LEU A 161 -26.27 10.41 -27.71
C LEU A 161 -27.75 10.16 -28.04
N ALA A 162 -28.46 9.42 -27.18
CA ALA A 162 -29.89 9.16 -27.29
C ALA A 162 -30.76 10.16 -26.49
N ASP A 163 -30.18 11.23 -25.94
CA ASP A 163 -30.93 12.20 -25.13
C ASP A 163 -32.01 12.93 -25.92
N SER A 164 -33.07 13.37 -25.25
CA SER A 164 -34.13 14.17 -25.87
C SER A 164 -33.69 15.59 -26.20
N ALA A 165 -32.72 16.15 -25.45
CA ALA A 165 -32.24 17.51 -25.66
C ALA A 165 -31.10 17.54 -26.70
N ASP A 166 -31.27 18.34 -27.75
CA ASP A 166 -30.32 18.39 -28.87
C ASP A 166 -28.94 18.91 -28.46
N ASP A 167 -28.89 19.95 -27.63
CA ASP A 167 -27.64 20.54 -27.14
C ASP A 167 -26.77 19.54 -26.37
N ILE A 168 -27.41 18.66 -25.58
CA ILE A 168 -26.72 17.60 -24.82
C ILE A 168 -26.13 16.56 -25.77
N ARG A 169 -26.92 16.12 -26.77
CA ARG A 169 -26.43 15.16 -27.78
C ARG A 169 -25.26 15.73 -28.56
N LEU A 170 -25.37 16.98 -29.02
CA LEU A 170 -24.35 17.62 -29.84
C LEU A 170 -23.05 17.82 -29.06
N LEU A 171 -23.13 18.26 -27.80
CA LEU A 171 -21.95 18.41 -26.95
C LEU A 171 -21.32 17.06 -26.61
N ALA A 172 -22.12 16.04 -26.31
CA ALA A 172 -21.63 14.68 -26.06
C ALA A 172 -20.92 14.08 -27.30
N TYR A 173 -21.49 14.29 -28.49
CA TYR A 173 -20.88 13.90 -29.75
C TYR A 173 -19.53 14.61 -29.96
N GLY A 174 -19.50 15.94 -29.82
CA GLY A 174 -18.27 16.72 -30.00
C GLY A 174 -17.16 16.32 -29.02
N MET A 175 -17.51 15.97 -27.78
CA MET A 175 -16.56 15.47 -26.79
C MET A 175 -15.99 14.09 -27.13
N LEU A 176 -16.83 13.16 -27.61
CA LEU A 176 -16.39 11.83 -28.05
C LEU A 176 -15.51 11.92 -29.30
N ASP A 177 -15.94 12.67 -30.30
CA ASP A 177 -15.23 12.89 -31.56
C ASP A 177 -13.88 13.59 -31.34
N GLY A 178 -13.83 14.59 -30.45
CA GLY A 178 -12.58 15.25 -30.09
C GLY A 178 -11.56 14.29 -29.46
N ALA A 179 -11.99 13.42 -28.54
CA ALA A 179 -11.13 12.44 -27.91
C ALA A 179 -10.63 11.38 -28.91
N GLU A 180 -11.49 10.89 -29.80
CA GLU A 180 -11.12 9.94 -30.86
C GLU A 180 -10.14 10.57 -31.86
N LYS A 181 -10.41 11.80 -32.31
CA LYS A 181 -9.54 12.54 -33.24
C LYS A 181 -8.15 12.78 -32.64
N GLN A 182 -8.05 13.12 -31.36
CA GLN A 182 -6.77 13.35 -30.70
C GLN A 182 -5.87 12.10 -30.73
N LEU A 183 -6.42 10.91 -30.47
CA LEU A 183 -5.68 9.66 -30.55
C LEU A 183 -5.37 9.26 -31.99
N THR A 184 -6.34 9.45 -32.90
CA THR A 184 -6.18 9.14 -34.33
C THR A 184 -5.09 9.98 -34.97
N GLN A 185 -5.00 11.27 -34.64
CA GLN A 185 -3.94 12.15 -35.12
C GLN A 185 -2.55 11.68 -34.64
N GLN A 186 -2.43 11.22 -33.40
CA GLN A 186 -1.17 10.65 -32.90
C GLN A 186 -0.79 9.38 -33.65
N ILE A 187 -1.76 8.51 -33.94
CA ILE A 187 -1.53 7.30 -34.73
C ILE A 187 -1.05 7.67 -36.14
N LEU A 188 -1.72 8.60 -36.80
CA LEU A 188 -1.36 9.04 -38.15
C LEU A 188 0.01 9.73 -38.20
N ALA A 189 0.46 10.36 -37.11
CA ALA A 189 1.79 10.93 -37.01
C ALA A 189 2.89 9.88 -36.78
N GLU A 190 2.59 8.77 -36.11
CA GLU A 190 3.55 7.70 -35.82
C GLU A 190 3.71 6.71 -37.00
N LEU A 191 2.68 6.49 -37.81
CA LEU A 191 2.73 5.55 -38.94
C LEU A 191 3.88 5.82 -39.94
N PRO A 192 4.12 7.06 -40.43
CA PRO A 192 5.23 7.34 -41.33
C PRO A 192 6.60 7.06 -40.71
N ARG A 193 6.74 7.21 -39.39
CA ARG A 193 7.99 6.93 -38.67
C ARG A 193 8.33 5.44 -38.72
N LEU A 194 7.31 4.57 -38.71
CA LEU A 194 7.53 3.13 -38.83
C LEU A 194 8.08 2.76 -40.22
N GLU A 195 7.61 3.44 -41.27
CA GLU A 195 8.06 3.21 -42.65
C GLU A 195 9.51 3.66 -42.86
N THR A 196 9.90 4.78 -42.25
CA THR A 196 11.25 5.36 -42.38
C THR A 196 12.26 4.81 -41.36
N ALA A 197 11.84 3.99 -40.40
CA ALA A 197 12.70 3.45 -39.36
C ALA A 197 13.83 2.57 -39.95
N TYR A 198 15.05 2.90 -39.56
CA TYR A 198 16.28 2.28 -40.10
C TYR A 198 16.71 1.05 -39.29
N SER A 199 16.44 1.05 -37.99
CA SER A 199 16.85 -0.01 -37.06
C SER A 199 15.69 -0.95 -36.69
N PRO A 200 15.94 -2.26 -36.53
CA PRO A 200 14.96 -3.19 -35.95
C PRO A 200 14.48 -2.77 -34.55
N SER A 201 15.37 -2.17 -33.74
CA SER A 201 15.01 -1.69 -32.40
C SER A 201 14.11 -0.45 -32.45
N GLU A 202 14.40 0.47 -33.37
CA GLU A 202 13.55 1.65 -33.62
C GLU A 202 12.15 1.24 -34.09
N ARG A 203 12.08 0.28 -35.03
CA ARG A 203 10.81 -0.30 -35.49
C ARG A 203 10.02 -0.94 -34.34
N ALA A 204 10.68 -1.61 -33.41
CA ALA A 204 10.05 -2.22 -32.25
C ALA A 204 9.46 -1.18 -31.29
N GLU A 205 10.21 -0.10 -30.99
CA GLU A 205 9.71 0.98 -30.13
C GLU A 205 8.52 1.72 -30.78
N ILE A 206 8.58 1.99 -32.08
CA ILE A 206 7.45 2.61 -32.80
C ILE A 206 6.24 1.66 -32.83
N SER A 207 6.47 0.36 -33.04
CA SER A 207 5.40 -0.65 -33.00
C SER A 207 4.76 -0.70 -31.61
N LYS A 208 5.54 -0.71 -30.54
CA LYS A 208 5.03 -0.61 -29.17
C LYS A 208 4.19 0.65 -28.98
N ARG A 209 4.67 1.81 -29.44
CA ARG A 209 3.92 3.07 -29.35
C ARG A 209 2.58 3.01 -30.10
N LEU A 210 2.56 2.43 -31.30
CA LEU A 210 1.33 2.23 -32.06
C LEU A 210 0.37 1.28 -31.33
N ALA A 211 0.87 0.18 -30.75
CA ALA A 211 0.07 -0.74 -29.95
C ALA A 211 -0.57 -0.03 -28.75
N ASP A 212 0.18 0.81 -28.03
CA ASP A 212 -0.32 1.61 -26.91
C ASP A 212 -1.42 2.58 -27.34
N LEU A 213 -1.24 3.29 -28.47
CA LEU A 213 -2.22 4.25 -28.99
C LEU A 213 -3.53 3.59 -29.43
N TYR A 214 -3.43 2.49 -30.19
CA TYR A 214 -4.61 1.71 -30.58
C TYR A 214 -5.28 1.07 -29.36
N TRP A 215 -4.51 0.61 -28.37
CA TRP A 215 -5.06 0.09 -27.12
C TRP A 215 -5.80 1.17 -26.35
N GLU A 216 -5.31 2.40 -26.34
CA GLU A 216 -5.96 3.50 -25.64
C GLU A 216 -7.34 3.84 -26.22
N LEU A 217 -7.53 3.74 -27.55
CA LEU A 217 -8.85 3.85 -28.19
C LEU A 217 -9.84 2.83 -27.63
N ILE A 218 -9.39 1.58 -27.43
CA ILE A 218 -10.19 0.51 -26.82
C ILE A 218 -10.42 0.79 -25.33
N TYR A 219 -9.35 1.09 -24.60
CA TYR A 219 -9.38 1.26 -23.15
C TYR A 219 -10.26 2.44 -22.71
N GLN A 220 -10.31 3.50 -23.51
CA GLN A 220 -11.18 4.65 -23.29
C GLN A 220 -12.61 4.46 -23.82
N ASN A 221 -12.95 3.28 -24.35
CA ASN A 221 -14.25 2.99 -24.98
C ASN A 221 -14.60 4.00 -26.09
N LEU A 222 -13.62 4.37 -26.94
CA LEU A 222 -13.81 5.31 -28.06
C LEU A 222 -14.20 4.61 -29.37
N VAL A 223 -13.89 3.32 -29.51
CA VAL A 223 -14.24 2.50 -30.67
C VAL A 223 -15.25 1.39 -30.32
N GLN A 224 -16.14 1.05 -31.27
CA GLN A 224 -17.16 0.00 -31.10
C GLN A 224 -17.33 -0.84 -32.36
N GLY A 225 -18.01 -1.98 -32.23
CA GLY A 225 -18.41 -2.84 -33.35
C GLY A 225 -17.24 -3.20 -34.26
N ASP A 226 -17.34 -2.86 -35.54
CA ASP A 226 -16.37 -3.21 -36.57
C ASP A 226 -15.06 -2.44 -36.40
N VAL A 227 -15.15 -1.16 -36.02
CA VAL A 227 -13.98 -0.32 -35.73
C VAL A 227 -13.22 -0.88 -34.53
N TYR A 228 -13.93 -1.36 -33.50
CA TYR A 228 -13.28 -2.05 -32.38
C TYR A 228 -12.49 -3.28 -32.84
N ARG A 229 -13.08 -4.13 -33.70
CA ARG A 229 -12.40 -5.34 -34.20
C ARG A 229 -11.16 -5.00 -35.02
N TYR A 230 -11.25 -3.98 -35.87
CA TYR A 230 -10.10 -3.46 -36.60
C TYR A 230 -9.01 -2.95 -35.65
N THR A 231 -9.37 -2.08 -34.70
CA THR A 231 -8.43 -1.53 -33.72
C THR A 231 -7.76 -2.62 -32.89
N ALA A 232 -8.51 -3.63 -32.43
CA ALA A 232 -7.98 -4.78 -31.71
C ALA A 232 -6.97 -5.57 -32.55
N SER A 233 -7.24 -5.74 -33.86
CA SER A 233 -6.29 -6.40 -34.76
C SER A 233 -5.00 -5.60 -34.94
N GLN A 234 -5.07 -4.26 -34.93
CA GLN A 234 -3.88 -3.41 -34.99
C GLN A 234 -3.06 -3.49 -33.69
N VAL A 235 -3.72 -3.49 -32.52
CA VAL A 235 -3.02 -3.73 -31.24
C VAL A 235 -2.27 -5.05 -31.28
N GLU A 236 -2.91 -6.15 -31.70
CA GLU A 236 -2.28 -7.47 -31.79
C GLU A 236 -1.09 -7.47 -32.76
N ARG A 237 -1.26 -6.88 -33.95
CA ARG A 237 -0.20 -6.77 -34.97
C ARG A 237 1.03 -6.04 -34.43
N TYR A 238 0.84 -4.87 -33.86
CA TYR A 238 1.95 -4.03 -33.41
C TYR A 238 2.56 -4.52 -32.09
N ALA A 239 1.75 -5.05 -31.17
CA ALA A 239 2.25 -5.68 -29.95
C ALA A 239 3.09 -6.92 -30.27
N SER A 240 2.65 -7.77 -31.22
CA SER A 240 3.43 -8.92 -31.66
C SER A 240 4.74 -8.51 -32.34
N ALA A 241 4.73 -7.43 -33.14
CA ALA A 241 5.93 -6.93 -33.81
C ALA A 241 6.96 -6.34 -32.83
N ALA A 242 6.49 -5.67 -31.77
CA ALA A 242 7.36 -5.18 -30.70
C ALA A 242 7.93 -6.35 -29.87
N LEU A 243 7.07 -7.30 -29.49
CA LEU A 243 7.46 -8.47 -28.68
C LEU A 243 8.40 -9.44 -29.41
N SER A 244 8.41 -9.45 -30.75
CA SER A 244 9.39 -10.26 -31.49
C SER A 244 10.81 -9.70 -31.41
N HIS A 245 10.97 -8.44 -30.98
CA HIS A 245 12.28 -7.83 -30.74
C HIS A 245 12.65 -7.84 -29.25
N ASP A 246 11.70 -7.45 -28.38
CA ASP A 246 11.87 -7.46 -26.93
C ASP A 246 10.63 -8.08 -26.26
N ASP A 247 10.79 -9.31 -25.77
CA ASP A 247 9.72 -10.08 -25.15
C ASP A 247 9.52 -9.74 -23.65
N SER A 248 10.32 -8.83 -23.10
CA SER A 248 10.30 -8.47 -21.68
C SER A 248 9.21 -7.47 -21.32
N ASN A 249 8.52 -6.89 -22.31
CA ASN A 249 7.50 -5.88 -22.07
C ASN A 249 6.19 -6.48 -21.53
N ALA A 250 6.02 -6.38 -20.21
CA ALA A 250 4.87 -6.91 -19.49
C ALA A 250 3.51 -6.29 -19.91
N SER A 251 3.46 -5.01 -20.28
CA SER A 251 2.19 -4.36 -20.64
C SER A 251 1.64 -4.86 -21.96
N LEU A 252 2.49 -5.15 -22.94
CA LEU A 252 2.07 -5.71 -24.22
C LEU A 252 1.47 -7.11 -24.05
N TRP A 253 2.08 -7.96 -23.21
CA TRP A 253 1.50 -9.27 -22.87
C TRP A 253 0.14 -9.15 -22.18
N TYR A 254 -0.01 -8.18 -21.27
CA TYR A 254 -1.30 -7.91 -20.63
C TYR A 254 -2.37 -7.47 -21.65
N MET A 255 -2.04 -6.56 -22.56
CA MET A 255 -2.97 -6.09 -23.61
C MET A 255 -3.42 -7.25 -24.51
N ARG A 256 -2.48 -8.08 -24.98
CA ARG A 256 -2.79 -9.27 -25.78
C ARG A 256 -3.67 -10.23 -25.01
N GLY A 257 -3.36 -10.50 -23.74
CA GLY A 257 -4.16 -11.34 -22.84
C GLY A 257 -5.61 -10.87 -22.73
N ARG A 258 -5.82 -9.56 -22.59
CA ARG A 258 -7.14 -8.94 -22.58
C ARG A 258 -7.89 -9.09 -23.91
N LEU A 259 -7.21 -8.94 -25.04
CA LEU A 259 -7.82 -9.12 -26.35
C LEU A 259 -8.18 -10.59 -26.62
N ALA A 260 -7.36 -11.53 -26.15
CA ALA A 260 -7.68 -12.96 -26.23
C ALA A 260 -8.96 -13.31 -25.45
N LEU A 261 -9.18 -12.72 -24.26
CA LEU A 261 -10.45 -12.86 -23.54
C LEU A 261 -11.64 -12.32 -24.35
N ALA A 262 -11.50 -11.14 -24.96
CA ALA A 262 -12.54 -10.57 -25.82
C ALA A 262 -12.86 -11.43 -27.06
N ARG A 263 -11.90 -12.24 -27.52
CA ARG A 263 -12.08 -13.23 -28.61
C ARG A 263 -12.55 -14.60 -28.12
N ASN A 264 -12.87 -14.76 -26.85
CA ASN A 264 -13.23 -16.05 -26.23
C ASN A 264 -12.14 -17.13 -26.41
N ALA A 265 -10.86 -16.74 -26.32
CA ALA A 265 -9.70 -17.61 -26.39
C ALA A 265 -9.01 -17.72 -25.01
N PRO A 266 -9.62 -18.40 -24.02
CA PRO A 266 -9.17 -18.32 -22.63
C PRO A 266 -7.80 -18.98 -22.38
N ARG A 267 -7.43 -20.02 -23.14
CA ARG A 267 -6.10 -20.67 -23.03
C ARG A 267 -4.97 -19.71 -23.40
N GLU A 268 -5.16 -19.00 -24.51
CA GLU A 268 -4.22 -18.01 -25.02
C GLU A 268 -4.14 -16.82 -24.04
N ALA A 269 -5.29 -16.33 -23.59
CA ALA A 269 -5.37 -15.28 -22.59
C ALA A 269 -4.61 -15.63 -21.31
N ARG A 270 -4.84 -16.82 -20.76
CA ARG A 270 -4.18 -17.30 -19.55
C ARG A 270 -2.66 -17.33 -19.70
N ALA A 271 -2.15 -17.87 -20.82
CA ALA A 271 -0.72 -17.91 -21.08
C ALA A 271 -0.09 -16.50 -21.13
N TRP A 272 -0.72 -15.56 -21.84
CA TRP A 272 -0.22 -14.19 -21.97
C TRP A 272 -0.34 -13.38 -20.67
N LEU A 273 -1.43 -13.54 -19.93
CA LEU A 273 -1.62 -12.88 -18.63
C LEU A 273 -0.62 -13.39 -17.58
N GLN A 274 -0.36 -14.70 -17.54
CA GLN A 274 0.69 -15.29 -16.68
C GLN A 274 2.09 -14.80 -17.08
N ARG A 275 2.36 -14.65 -18.38
CA ARG A 275 3.62 -14.06 -18.86
C ARG A 275 3.76 -12.60 -18.39
N ALA A 276 2.69 -11.81 -18.48
CA ALA A 276 2.68 -10.43 -18.00
C ALA A 276 2.95 -10.35 -16.48
N GLU A 277 2.30 -11.21 -15.68
CA GLU A 277 2.54 -11.31 -14.24
C GLU A 277 3.99 -11.70 -13.92
N ALA A 278 4.54 -12.69 -14.62
CA ALA A 278 5.93 -13.13 -14.46
C ALA A 278 6.97 -12.05 -14.80
N LEU A 279 6.62 -11.13 -15.71
CA LEU A 279 7.44 -9.97 -16.08
C LEU A 279 7.22 -8.76 -15.16
N GLY A 280 6.44 -8.90 -14.08
CA GLY A 280 6.25 -7.88 -13.06
C GLY A 280 5.06 -6.93 -13.28
N PHE A 281 4.12 -7.27 -14.17
CA PHE A 281 2.86 -6.52 -14.26
C PHE A 281 2.06 -6.67 -12.95
N ALA A 282 1.41 -5.58 -12.52
CA ALA A 282 0.67 -5.53 -11.25
C ALA A 282 -0.37 -6.66 -11.13
N ARG A 283 -0.12 -7.59 -10.21
CA ARG A 283 -0.89 -8.82 -10.03
C ARG A 283 -2.38 -8.54 -9.79
N GLU A 284 -2.71 -7.50 -9.04
CA GLU A 284 -4.08 -7.10 -8.72
C GLU A 284 -4.90 -6.76 -9.97
N ARG A 285 -4.23 -6.29 -11.05
CA ARG A 285 -4.87 -6.02 -12.33
C ARG A 285 -5.03 -7.26 -13.20
N VAL A 286 -4.16 -8.25 -13.02
CA VAL A 286 -4.15 -9.50 -13.81
C VAL A 286 -5.15 -10.52 -13.25
N LEU A 287 -5.26 -10.62 -11.92
CA LEU A 287 -6.08 -11.63 -11.24
C LEU A 287 -7.55 -11.72 -11.73
N PRO A 288 -8.30 -10.60 -11.90
CA PRO A 288 -9.68 -10.69 -12.39
C PRO A 288 -9.77 -11.33 -13.78
N HIS A 289 -8.77 -11.08 -14.63
CA HIS A 289 -8.73 -11.59 -16.00
C HIS A 289 -8.24 -13.04 -16.07
N LEU A 290 -7.34 -13.45 -15.17
CA LEU A 290 -6.99 -14.87 -15.02
C LEU A 290 -8.18 -15.69 -14.51
N ALA A 291 -8.97 -15.13 -13.58
CA ALA A 291 -10.18 -15.77 -13.11
C ALA A 291 -11.26 -15.83 -14.20
N GLU A 292 -11.39 -14.78 -15.01
CA GLU A 292 -12.25 -14.79 -16.20
C GLU A 292 -11.83 -15.90 -17.19
N ALA A 293 -10.53 -16.04 -17.47
CA ALA A 293 -10.01 -17.12 -18.31
C ALA A 293 -10.36 -18.51 -17.74
N ALA A 294 -10.12 -18.73 -16.45
CA ALA A 294 -10.42 -20.00 -15.78
C ALA A 294 -11.93 -20.29 -15.78
N TYR A 295 -12.77 -19.27 -15.59
CA TYR A 295 -14.22 -19.39 -15.65
C TYR A 295 -14.70 -19.82 -17.04
N LEU A 296 -14.17 -19.23 -18.11
CA LEU A 296 -14.47 -19.61 -19.49
C LEU A 296 -14.01 -21.05 -19.80
N GLU A 297 -12.93 -21.51 -19.17
CA GLU A 297 -12.46 -22.90 -19.24
C GLU A 297 -13.26 -23.88 -18.37
N ARG A 298 -14.24 -23.38 -17.59
CA ARG A 298 -15.02 -24.13 -16.59
C ARG A 298 -14.17 -24.69 -15.44
N ASP A 299 -12.99 -24.13 -15.21
CA ASP A 299 -12.14 -24.47 -14.07
C ASP A 299 -12.48 -23.59 -12.85
N TYR A 300 -13.59 -23.93 -12.21
CA TYR A 300 -14.09 -23.19 -11.06
C TYR A 300 -13.21 -23.32 -9.81
N ALA A 301 -12.36 -24.35 -9.72
CA ALA A 301 -11.42 -24.52 -8.62
C ALA A 301 -10.35 -23.42 -8.68
N THR A 302 -9.77 -23.21 -9.87
CA THR A 302 -8.81 -22.13 -10.10
C THR A 302 -9.44 -20.76 -9.91
N VAL A 303 -10.69 -20.55 -10.32
CA VAL A 303 -11.41 -19.28 -10.06
C VAL A 303 -11.47 -18.96 -8.56
N ARG A 304 -11.86 -19.93 -7.72
CA ARG A 304 -11.91 -19.75 -6.25
C ARG A 304 -10.53 -19.41 -5.69
N GLN A 305 -9.50 -20.13 -6.11
CA GLN A 305 -8.13 -19.88 -5.66
C GLN A 305 -7.66 -18.47 -6.01
N LEU A 306 -7.89 -18.02 -7.25
CA LEU A 306 -7.51 -16.69 -7.71
C LEU A 306 -8.28 -15.60 -6.97
N MET A 307 -9.59 -15.78 -6.76
CA MET A 307 -10.42 -14.83 -6.00
C MET A 307 -10.06 -14.78 -4.51
N ALA A 308 -9.66 -15.90 -3.91
CA ALA A 308 -9.17 -15.94 -2.53
C ALA A 308 -7.81 -15.24 -2.39
N SER A 309 -6.96 -15.30 -3.42
CA SER A 309 -5.65 -14.61 -3.44
C SER A 309 -5.74 -13.10 -3.68
N PHE A 310 -6.94 -12.57 -3.93
CA PHE A 310 -7.15 -11.16 -4.19
C PHE A 310 -7.08 -10.35 -2.89
N ASP A 311 -5.89 -9.85 -2.57
CA ASP A 311 -5.65 -8.97 -1.42
C ASP A 311 -5.56 -7.51 -1.88
N SER A 312 -6.71 -6.81 -1.91
CA SER A 312 -6.76 -5.39 -2.20
C SER A 312 -7.50 -4.65 -1.10
N PRO A 313 -6.90 -3.63 -0.46
CA PRO A 313 -7.56 -2.87 0.61
C PRO A 313 -8.76 -2.05 0.11
N SER A 314 -8.88 -1.82 -1.20
CA SER A 314 -10.03 -1.16 -1.81
C SER A 314 -10.37 -1.81 -3.15
N PRO A 315 -11.06 -2.98 -3.12
CA PRO A 315 -11.46 -3.65 -4.35
C PRO A 315 -12.46 -2.77 -5.11
N LEU A 316 -12.31 -2.74 -6.44
CA LEU A 316 -13.22 -2.03 -7.34
C LEU A 316 -14.67 -2.43 -7.02
N PRO A 317 -15.64 -1.49 -7.02
CA PRO A 317 -17.03 -1.78 -6.65
C PRO A 317 -17.65 -2.95 -7.42
N LEU A 318 -17.29 -3.12 -8.70
CA LEU A 318 -17.73 -4.21 -9.56
C LEU A 318 -17.17 -5.59 -9.16
N VAL A 319 -16.01 -5.62 -8.51
CA VAL A 319 -15.32 -6.87 -8.11
C VAL A 319 -15.82 -7.36 -6.74
N ARG A 320 -16.38 -6.46 -5.91
CA ARG A 320 -16.87 -6.81 -4.56
C ARG A 320 -17.93 -7.92 -4.55
N PRO A 321 -18.96 -7.94 -5.41
CA PRO A 321 -19.92 -9.04 -5.43
C PRO A 321 -19.29 -10.37 -5.83
N LEU A 322 -18.33 -10.34 -6.75
CA LEU A 322 -17.61 -11.53 -7.21
C LEU A 322 -16.77 -12.13 -6.08
N LEU A 323 -16.02 -11.29 -5.35
CA LEU A 323 -15.24 -11.74 -4.20
C LEU A 323 -16.15 -12.39 -3.15
N ARG A 324 -17.29 -11.78 -2.83
CA ARG A 324 -18.26 -12.35 -1.88
C ARG A 324 -18.78 -13.72 -2.32
N TYR A 325 -19.10 -13.89 -3.59
CA TYR A 325 -19.63 -15.14 -4.12
C TYR A 325 -18.59 -16.28 -4.14
N TRP A 326 -17.34 -15.97 -4.49
CA TRP A 326 -16.30 -16.98 -4.64
C TRP A 326 -15.54 -17.27 -3.35
N GLN A 327 -15.59 -16.37 -2.36
CA GLN A 327 -14.98 -16.53 -1.04
C GLN A 327 -15.93 -17.08 0.04
N SER A 328 -17.24 -17.17 -0.24
CA SER A 328 -18.22 -17.87 0.61
C SER A 328 -18.14 -19.38 0.44
#